data_AF-A0A959FI36-F1
#
_entry.id   AF-A0A959FI36-F1
#
_cell.length_a   1.000
_cell.length_b   1.000
_cell.length_c   1.000
_cell.angle_alpha   90.00
_cell.angle_beta   90.00
_cell.angle_gamma   90.00
#
_symmetry.space_group_name_H-M   'P 1'
#
loop_
_entity.id
_entity.type
_entity.pdbx_description
1 polymer ?
#
loop_
_entity_poly.entity_id
_entity_poly.type
_entity_poly.pdbx_seq_one_letter_code
_entity_poly.pdbx_strand_id
1 'polypeptide(L)'
;MRFNLSSLLYGLMILVLAGTGCKKDPAVIIDPPDPGPEQYGTPFDQVPATADVAMYEVNPRVFSSTRDLAGITARLDSIHALGVNVVWL
;
A
#
# COMPACT_ATOMS: atom_id res chain seq x y z
N MET A 1 -10.72 22.22 62.38
CA MET A 1 -10.91 21.46 61.11
C MET A 1 -9.95 20.26 61.17
N ARG A 2 -10.45 19.03 61.33
CA ARG A 2 -9.62 17.82 61.46
C ARG A 2 -9.53 17.15 60.10
N PHE A 3 -8.40 17.26 59.42
CA PHE A 3 -8.18 16.57 58.15
C PHE A 3 -7.81 15.12 58.44
N ASN A 4 -8.61 14.17 57.94
CA ASN A 4 -8.36 12.75 58.11
C ASN A 4 -7.20 12.34 57.20
N LEU A 5 -6.32 11.47 57.69
CA LEU A 5 -5.14 11.00 56.94
C LEU A 5 -5.53 10.41 55.58
N SER A 6 -6.66 9.71 55.50
CA SER A 6 -7.22 9.20 54.24
C SER A 6 -7.62 10.32 53.28
N SER A 7 -8.18 11.43 53.76
CA SER A 7 -8.55 12.59 52.92
C SER A 7 -7.32 13.32 52.38
N LEU A 8 -6.23 13.36 53.15
CA LEU A 8 -4.93 13.87 52.70
C LEU A 8 -4.29 12.95 51.65
N LEU A 9 -4.38 11.64 51.82
CA LEU A 9 -3.88 10.65 50.87
C LEU A 9 -4.64 10.71 49.53
N TYR A 10 -5.97 10.84 49.54
CA TYR A 10 -6.75 11.01 48.31
C TYR A 10 -6.47 12.34 47.63
N GLY A 11 -6.30 13.43 48.39
CA GLY A 11 -5.92 14.72 47.84
C GLY A 11 -4.55 14.69 47.16
N LEU A 12 -3.56 14.03 47.77
CA LEU A 12 -2.22 13.87 47.20
C LEU A 12 -2.23 13.00 45.94
N MET A 13 -3.02 11.93 45.93
CA MET A 13 -3.16 11.05 44.76
C MET A 13 -3.76 11.81 43.55
N ILE A 14 -4.79 12.62 43.75
CA ILE A 14 -5.40 13.44 42.69
C ILE A 14 -4.42 14.50 42.17
N LEU A 15 -3.60 15.09 43.05
CA LEU A 15 -2.60 16.09 42.68
C LEU A 15 -1.46 15.50 41.82
N VAL A 16 -1.05 14.25 42.10
CA VAL A 16 -0.04 13.53 41.31
C VAL A 16 -0.58 13.14 39.92
N LEU A 17 -1.85 12.75 39.84
CA LEU A 17 -2.52 12.41 38.57
C LEU A 17 -2.70 13.62 37.63
N ALA A 18 -2.80 14.84 38.16
CA ALA A 18 -2.94 16.05 37.37
C ALA A 18 -1.61 16.58 36.79
N GLY A 19 -0.46 16.09 37.27
CA GLY A 19 0.87 16.64 36.95
C GLY A 19 1.61 15.99 35.78
N THR A 20 1.12 14.88 35.20
CA THR A 20 1.86 14.09 34.19
C THR A 20 1.46 14.38 32.74
N GLY A 21 0.89 15.56 32.47
CA GLY A 21 0.60 16.00 31.10
C GLY A 21 1.87 16.32 30.32
N CYS A 22 2.44 15.34 29.62
CA CYS A 22 3.48 15.60 28.62
C CYS A 22 2.93 16.49 27.51
N LYS A 23 3.35 17.76 27.47
CA LYS A 23 3.22 18.57 26.26
C LYS A 23 4.27 18.08 25.27
N LYS A 24 3.81 17.46 24.19
CA LYS A 24 4.67 17.13 23.05
C LYS A 24 4.89 18.43 22.26
N ASP A 25 6.14 18.90 22.19
CA ASP A 25 6.49 19.98 21.27
C ASP A 25 6.19 19.54 19.83
N PRO A 26 5.74 20.44 18.95
CA PRO A 26 5.48 20.09 17.56
C PRO A 26 6.83 19.76 16.90
N ALA A 27 7.07 18.47 16.70
CA ALA A 27 8.18 18.01 15.87
C ALA A 27 7.94 18.52 14.45
N VAL A 28 8.96 19.14 13.85
CA VAL A 28 8.99 19.31 12.40
C VAL A 28 9.09 17.90 11.82
N ILE A 29 7.97 17.40 11.29
CA ILE A 29 7.93 16.14 10.59
C ILE A 29 8.59 16.39 9.23
N ILE A 30 9.87 16.07 9.13
CA ILE A 30 10.49 15.80 7.83
C ILE A 30 10.12 14.34 7.58
N ASP A 31 9.05 14.10 6.81
CA ASP A 31 8.73 12.74 6.40
C ASP A 31 9.97 12.18 5.66
N PRO A 32 10.49 11.01 6.07
CA PRO A 32 11.50 10.31 5.28
C PRO A 32 10.99 10.19 3.83
N PRO A 33 11.85 10.27 2.82
CA PRO A 33 11.43 10.02 1.45
C PRO A 33 10.69 8.67 1.42
N ASP A 34 9.42 8.71 1.02
CA ASP A 34 8.60 7.51 0.85
C ASP A 34 9.35 6.60 -0.14
N PRO A 35 9.81 5.40 0.28
CA PRO A 35 10.56 4.50 -0.59
C PRO A 35 9.73 4.02 -1.78
N GLY A 36 8.44 4.36 -1.84
CA GLY A 36 7.51 3.87 -2.83
C GLY A 36 7.09 2.44 -2.49
N PRO A 37 6.23 1.84 -3.33
CA PRO A 37 5.80 0.47 -3.11
C PRO A 37 6.99 -0.50 -3.20
N GLU A 38 7.23 -1.26 -2.13
CA GLU A 38 8.21 -2.34 -2.14
C GLU A 38 7.74 -3.47 -3.09
N GLN A 39 8.60 -3.84 -4.04
CA GLN A 39 8.32 -4.95 -4.94
C GLN A 39 8.50 -6.28 -4.19
N TYR A 40 7.42 -7.05 -4.05
CA TYR A 40 7.47 -8.35 -3.40
C TYR A 40 8.16 -9.41 -4.29
N GLY A 41 9.08 -10.17 -3.69
CA GLY A 41 9.74 -11.31 -4.33
C GLY A 41 10.84 -10.91 -5.33
N THR A 42 11.24 -11.86 -6.18
CA THR A 42 12.21 -11.61 -7.25
C THR A 42 11.48 -10.92 -8.41
N PRO A 43 11.94 -9.74 -8.85
CA PRO A 43 11.39 -9.10 -10.03
C PRO A 43 11.42 -9.98 -11.27
N PHE A 44 10.41 -9.86 -12.12
CA PHE A 44 10.46 -10.47 -13.44
C PHE A 44 11.37 -9.61 -14.33
N ASP A 45 12.56 -10.13 -14.66
CA ASP A 45 13.60 -9.38 -15.40
C ASP A 45 13.28 -9.10 -16.87
N GLN A 46 12.09 -9.49 -17.36
CA GLN A 46 11.66 -9.27 -18.75
C GLN A 46 10.50 -8.27 -18.86
N VAL A 47 10.23 -7.49 -17.81
CA VAL A 47 9.35 -6.33 -17.94
C VAL A 47 10.09 -5.25 -18.76
N PRO A 48 9.54 -4.80 -19.91
CA PRO A 48 10.17 -3.74 -20.71
C PRO A 48 10.16 -2.41 -19.94
N ALA A 49 11.06 -1.49 -20.31
CA ALA A 49 10.97 -0.13 -19.80
C ALA A 49 9.62 0.49 -20.19
N THR A 50 9.07 1.38 -19.36
CA THR A 50 7.74 1.97 -19.59
C THR A 50 7.60 2.61 -20.97
N ALA A 51 8.67 3.23 -21.48
CA ALA A 51 8.70 3.87 -22.80
C ALA A 51 8.62 2.87 -23.97
N ASP A 52 8.99 1.61 -23.73
CA ASP A 52 9.03 0.53 -24.74
C ASP A 52 7.76 -0.33 -24.70
N VAL A 53 6.80 -0.03 -23.84
CA VAL A 53 5.55 -0.80 -23.70
C VAL A 53 4.62 -0.53 -24.90
N ALA A 54 4.31 -1.59 -25.63
CA ALA A 54 3.18 -1.66 -26.55
C ALA A 54 2.15 -2.62 -25.95
N MET A 55 1.16 -2.06 -25.24
CA MET A 55 0.19 -2.82 -24.46
C MET A 55 -1.13 -3.04 -25.19
N TYR A 56 -1.69 -4.24 -25.07
CA TYR A 56 -3.04 -4.56 -25.52
C TYR A 56 -3.89 -5.11 -24.37
N GLU A 57 -5.04 -4.48 -24.13
CA GLU A 57 -6.03 -4.94 -23.15
C GLU A 57 -6.96 -5.97 -23.80
N VAL A 58 -6.97 -7.18 -23.25
CA VAL A 58 -7.77 -8.31 -23.73
C VAL A 58 -8.83 -8.62 -22.69
N ASN A 59 -10.10 -8.37 -23.01
CA ASN A 59 -11.20 -8.86 -22.20
C ASN A 59 -11.49 -10.35 -22.51
N PRO A 60 -11.22 -11.29 -21.58
CA PRO A 60 -11.38 -12.73 -21.86
C PRO A 60 -12.82 -13.12 -22.20
N ARG A 61 -13.82 -12.40 -21.67
CA ARG A 61 -15.24 -12.74 -21.84
C ARG A 61 -15.76 -12.49 -23.26
N VAL A 62 -15.09 -11.60 -24.00
CA VAL A 62 -15.46 -11.19 -25.35
C VAL A 62 -14.48 -11.74 -26.38
N PHE A 63 -13.19 -11.76 -26.04
CA PHE A 63 -12.13 -12.20 -26.95
C PHE A 63 -12.07 -13.72 -27.11
N SER A 64 -12.30 -14.48 -26.04
CA SER A 64 -12.33 -15.94 -26.08
C SER A 64 -13.75 -16.46 -26.28
N SER A 65 -13.98 -17.29 -27.30
CA SER A 65 -15.28 -17.94 -27.53
C SER A 65 -15.70 -18.88 -26.40
N THR A 66 -14.71 -19.48 -25.71
CA THR A 66 -14.91 -20.31 -24.52
C THR A 66 -14.83 -19.51 -23.22
N ARG A 67 -14.53 -18.19 -23.30
CA ARG A 67 -14.48 -17.24 -22.18
C ARG A 67 -13.39 -17.57 -21.14
N ASP A 68 -12.29 -18.16 -21.61
CA ASP A 68 -11.15 -18.58 -20.81
C ASP A 68 -9.82 -18.00 -21.33
N LEU A 69 -8.74 -18.22 -20.57
CA LEU A 69 -7.39 -17.81 -20.96
C LEU A 69 -6.82 -18.64 -22.11
N ALA A 70 -7.26 -19.90 -22.29
CA ALA A 70 -6.78 -20.76 -23.35
C ALA A 70 -7.10 -20.18 -24.75
N GLY A 71 -8.29 -19.59 -24.92
CA GLY A 71 -8.65 -18.89 -26.15
C GLY A 71 -7.82 -17.63 -26.42
N ILE A 72 -7.25 -16.99 -25.38
CA ILE A 72 -6.31 -15.88 -25.53
C ILE A 72 -4.94 -16.41 -25.93
N THR A 73 -4.44 -17.44 -25.24
CA THR A 73 -3.15 -18.08 -25.55
C THR A 73 -3.07 -18.55 -27.00
N ALA A 74 -4.17 -19.11 -27.53
CA ALA A 74 -4.26 -19.55 -28.92
C ALA A 74 -4.13 -18.43 -29.97
N ARG A 75 -4.17 -17.15 -29.55
CA ARG A 75 -4.13 -15.96 -30.43
C ARG A 75 -2.96 -15.03 -30.11
N LEU A 76 -2.03 -15.42 -29.24
CA LEU A 76 -0.87 -14.60 -28.87
C LEU A 76 -0.02 -14.23 -30.10
N ASP A 77 0.13 -15.13 -31.07
CA ASP A 77 0.84 -14.83 -32.33
C ASP A 77 0.17 -13.69 -33.10
N SER A 78 -1.17 -13.64 -33.13
CA SER A 78 -1.89 -12.54 -33.78
C SER A 78 -1.70 -11.21 -33.04
N ILE A 79 -1.63 -11.25 -31.71
CA ILE A 79 -1.41 -10.06 -30.88
C ILE A 79 0.04 -9.57 -31.07
N HIS A 80 1.02 -10.48 -31.02
CA HIS A 80 2.43 -10.16 -31.21
C HIS A 80 2.73 -9.63 -32.63
N ALA A 81 2.03 -10.12 -33.67
CA ALA A 81 2.16 -9.61 -35.03
C ALA A 81 1.76 -8.12 -35.19
N LEU A 82 0.99 -7.57 -34.24
CA LEU A 82 0.67 -6.14 -34.19
C LEU A 82 1.80 -5.29 -33.54
N GLY A 83 2.87 -5.92 -33.08
CA GLY A 83 3.96 -5.28 -32.34
C GLY A 83 3.68 -5.12 -30.84
N VAL A 84 2.66 -5.79 -30.30
CA VAL A 84 2.33 -5.79 -28.87
C VAL A 84 3.33 -6.66 -28.10
N ASN A 85 3.84 -6.15 -26.98
CA ASN A 85 4.80 -6.85 -26.11
C ASN A 85 4.32 -7.03 -24.66
N VAL A 86 3.21 -6.40 -24.28
CA VAL A 86 2.55 -6.58 -22.96
C VAL A 86 1.06 -6.81 -23.16
N VAL A 87 0.50 -7.82 -22.49
CA VAL A 87 -0.95 -8.09 -22.47
C VAL A 87 -1.51 -7.77 -21.10
N TRP A 88 -2.58 -6.98 -21.06
CA TRP A 88 -3.39 -6.75 -19.85
C TRP A 88 -4.70 -7.53 -19.97
N LEU A 89 -4.99 -8.38 -18.98
CA LEU A 89 -6.17 -9.24 -18.90
C LEU A 89 -7.23 -8.69 -17.93
#